data_AF-A0A8C9QI62-F1
#
_entry.id   AF-A0A8C9QI62-F1
#
_cell.length_a   1.000
_cell.length_b   1.000
_cell.length_c   1.000
_cell.angle_alpha   90.00
_cell.angle_beta   90.00
_cell.angle_gamma   90.00
#
_symmetry.space_group_name_H-M   'P 1'
#
loop_
_entity.id
_entity.type
_entity.pdbx_description
1 polymer ?
#
loop_
_entity_poly.entity_id
_entity_poly.type
_entity_poly.pdbx_seq_one_letter_code
_entity_poly.pdbx_strand_id
1 'polypeptide(L)'
;MAFSAPTAYLTHQQKVLRLYKRALRHLESWCVHRDKYRYFACLLRARFEEHRNEKDMMKATQLLREAEEEFWHSQHPQPYIFPDSPGGTSYERYECYKIPEWCLDHWHPSEKAMYPDYFAKREQWKKLRRESWEREVKQLQEETPPDGPKTEALPPARKAGDLPPLWWHIVTRPRERPM
;
A
#
# COMPACT_ATOMS: atom_id res chain seq x y z
N MET A 1 -8.00 4.29 -11.63
CA MET A 1 -7.12 5.47 -11.41
C MET A 1 -5.67 5.05 -11.50
N ALA A 2 -4.85 5.79 -12.25
CA ALA A 2 -3.44 5.50 -12.52
C ALA A 2 -2.47 6.28 -11.61
N PHE A 3 -2.85 6.52 -10.36
CA PHE A 3 -1.97 7.17 -9.40
C PHE A 3 -1.03 6.13 -8.75
N SER A 4 0.26 6.47 -8.67
CA SER A 4 1.30 5.66 -8.05
C SER A 4 2.28 6.60 -7.35
N ALA A 5 2.32 6.57 -6.02
CA ALA A 5 3.15 7.44 -5.20
C ALA A 5 4.64 7.52 -5.62
N PRO A 6 5.33 6.41 -5.99
CA PRO A 6 6.73 6.48 -6.39
C PRO A 6 6.97 6.74 -7.88
N THR A 7 5.97 6.58 -8.76
CA THR A 7 6.16 6.63 -10.22
C THR A 7 5.12 7.50 -10.89
N ALA A 8 5.56 8.42 -11.76
CA ALA A 8 4.66 9.34 -12.46
C ALA A 8 3.56 8.64 -13.31
N TYR A 9 3.81 7.42 -13.79
CA TYR A 9 2.87 6.66 -14.61
C TYR A 9 2.99 5.15 -14.39
N LEU A 10 1.97 4.41 -14.85
CA LEU A 10 2.01 2.95 -14.93
C LEU A 10 2.63 2.52 -16.26
N THR A 11 3.62 1.64 -16.18
CA THR A 11 4.18 0.98 -17.36
C THR A 11 3.13 0.08 -18.03
N HIS A 12 3.31 -0.22 -19.33
CA HIS A 12 2.42 -1.13 -20.06
C HIS A 12 2.30 -2.49 -19.36
N GLN A 13 3.44 -3.09 -18.95
CA GLN A 13 3.46 -4.33 -18.18
C GLN A 13 2.62 -4.24 -16.89
N GLN A 14 2.75 -3.16 -16.11
CA GLN A 14 1.94 -2.97 -14.90
C GLN A 14 0.44 -2.86 -15.21
N LYS A 15 0.05 -2.22 -16.32
CA LYS A 15 -1.35 -2.14 -16.75
C LYS A 15 -1.90 -3.53 -17.08
N VAL A 16 -1.16 -4.33 -17.86
CA VAL A 16 -1.51 -5.72 -18.18
C VAL A 16 -1.65 -6.57 -16.91
N LEU A 17 -0.70 -6.48 -15.98
CA LEU A 17 -0.76 -7.23 -14.72
C LEU A 17 -1.95 -6.83 -13.84
N ARG A 18 -2.28 -5.53 -13.79
CA ARG A 18 -3.45 -5.03 -13.07
C ARG A 18 -4.75 -5.51 -13.72
N LEU A 19 -4.85 -5.49 -15.05
CA LEU A 19 -5.99 -6.03 -15.79
C LEU A 19 -6.15 -7.53 -15.53
N TYR A 20 -5.07 -8.30 -15.63
CA TYR A 20 -5.08 -9.75 -15.34
C TYR A 20 -5.60 -10.05 -13.92
N LYS A 21 -5.09 -9.35 -12.91
CA LYS A 21 -5.56 -9.49 -11.52
C LYS A 21 -7.05 -9.15 -11.39
N ARG A 22 -7.51 -8.05 -12.01
CA ARG A 22 -8.93 -7.65 -11.99
C ARG A 22 -9.81 -8.69 -12.68
N ALA A 23 -9.43 -9.14 -13.87
CA ALA A 23 -10.15 -10.15 -14.63
C ALA A 23 -10.32 -11.44 -13.82
N LEU A 24 -9.27 -11.92 -13.16
CA LEU A 24 -9.37 -13.10 -12.28
C LEU A 24 -10.30 -12.89 -11.08
N ARG A 25 -10.32 -11.70 -10.46
CA ARG A 25 -11.20 -11.43 -9.30
C ARG A 25 -12.67 -11.30 -9.70
N HIS A 26 -12.95 -10.70 -10.86
CA HIS A 26 -14.32 -10.67 -11.39
C HIS A 26 -14.76 -12.05 -11.89
N LEU A 27 -13.85 -12.84 -12.47
CA LEU A 27 -14.13 -14.23 -12.82
C LEU A 27 -14.43 -15.09 -11.58
N GLU A 28 -13.70 -14.90 -10.48
CA GLU A 28 -14.01 -15.53 -9.17
C GLU A 28 -15.38 -15.09 -8.64
N SER A 29 -15.82 -13.87 -8.94
CA SER A 29 -17.14 -13.37 -8.55
C SER A 29 -18.27 -14.02 -9.37
N TRP A 30 -18.04 -14.33 -10.64
CA TRP A 30 -18.98 -15.08 -11.49
C TRP A 30 -18.97 -16.59 -11.21
N CYS A 31 -17.77 -17.17 -11.07
CA CYS A 31 -17.56 -18.60 -10.86
C CYS A 31 -17.38 -18.90 -9.36
N VAL A 32 -18.48 -18.95 -8.62
CA VAL A 32 -18.47 -19.11 -7.15
C VAL A 32 -17.75 -20.40 -6.70
N HIS A 33 -17.94 -21.51 -7.42
CA HIS A 33 -17.32 -22.79 -7.07
C HIS A 33 -15.86 -22.84 -7.52
N ARG A 34 -14.98 -23.32 -6.62
CA ARG A 34 -13.52 -23.23 -6.78
C ARG A 34 -12.98 -24.05 -7.95
N ASP A 35 -13.56 -25.20 -8.22
CA ASP A 35 -13.27 -26.09 -9.34
C ASP A 35 -13.58 -25.42 -10.69
N LYS A 36 -14.80 -24.89 -10.84
CA LYS A 36 -15.23 -24.16 -12.04
C LYS A 36 -14.38 -22.90 -12.25
N TYR A 37 -14.15 -22.13 -11.18
CA TYR A 37 -13.25 -20.98 -11.23
C TYR A 37 -11.86 -21.37 -11.71
N ARG A 38 -11.29 -22.45 -11.16
CA ARG A 38 -9.92 -22.88 -11.51
C ARG A 38 -9.81 -23.23 -12.99
N TYR A 39 -10.81 -23.91 -13.53
CA TYR A 39 -10.87 -24.21 -14.96
C TYR A 39 -10.83 -22.94 -15.82
N PHE A 40 -11.74 -22.00 -15.59
CA PHE A 40 -11.78 -20.76 -16.37
C PHE A 40 -10.58 -19.84 -16.12
N ALA A 41 -10.01 -19.84 -14.92
CA ALA A 41 -8.80 -19.08 -14.60
C ALA A 41 -7.59 -19.59 -15.40
N CYS A 42 -7.49 -20.92 -15.61
CA CYS A 42 -6.47 -21.51 -16.47
C CYS A 42 -6.69 -21.14 -17.94
N LEU A 43 -7.93 -21.15 -18.44
CA LEU A 43 -8.24 -20.69 -19.80
C LEU A 43 -7.90 -19.20 -19.99
N LEU A 44 -8.26 -18.35 -19.02
CA LEU A 44 -7.91 -16.93 -19.05
C LEU A 44 -6.39 -16.75 -19.05
N ARG A 45 -5.66 -17.50 -18.22
CA ARG A 45 -4.19 -17.46 -18.21
C ARG A 45 -3.61 -17.84 -19.57
N ALA A 46 -4.13 -18.89 -20.22
CA ALA A 46 -3.68 -19.29 -21.55
C ALA A 46 -3.88 -18.16 -22.59
N ARG A 47 -5.03 -17.47 -22.56
CA ARG A 47 -5.29 -16.29 -23.42
C ARG A 47 -4.27 -15.16 -23.22
N PHE A 48 -3.89 -14.89 -21.97
CA PHE A 48 -2.85 -13.89 -21.68
C PHE A 48 -1.44 -14.36 -22.10
N GLU A 49 -1.16 -15.66 -22.00
CA GLU A 49 0.13 -16.23 -22.38
C GLU A 49 0.33 -16.26 -23.91
N GLU A 50 -0.73 -16.40 -24.70
CA GLU A 50 -0.71 -16.39 -26.17
C GLU A 50 -0.02 -15.13 -26.73
N HIS A 51 -0.26 -13.97 -26.13
CA HIS A 51 0.31 -12.68 -26.55
C HIS A 51 1.48 -12.21 -25.68
N ARG A 52 2.04 -13.07 -24.81
CA ARG A 52 3.12 -12.68 -23.88
C ARG A 52 4.38 -12.18 -24.59
N ASN A 53 4.70 -12.75 -25.75
CA ASN A 53 5.93 -12.48 -26.50
C ASN A 53 5.71 -11.48 -27.66
N GLU A 54 4.62 -10.71 -27.64
CA GLU A 54 4.39 -9.64 -28.63
C GLU A 54 5.46 -8.55 -28.47
N LYS A 55 6.18 -8.27 -29.56
CA LYS A 55 7.29 -7.30 -29.56
C LYS A 55 6.83 -5.92 -30.06
N ASP A 56 5.75 -5.87 -30.83
CA ASP A 56 5.19 -4.62 -31.30
C ASP A 56 4.37 -3.95 -30.18
N MET A 57 4.89 -2.86 -29.65
CA MET A 57 4.25 -2.11 -28.56
C MET A 57 2.96 -1.40 -28.97
N MET A 58 2.79 -1.06 -30.26
CA MET A 58 1.53 -0.47 -30.76
C MET A 58 0.43 -1.54 -30.71
N LYS A 59 0.72 -2.71 -31.26
CA LYS A 59 -0.17 -3.86 -31.21
C LYS A 59 -0.46 -4.31 -29.78
N ALA A 60 0.55 -4.39 -28.91
CA ALA A 60 0.36 -4.75 -27.50
C ALA A 60 -0.50 -3.73 -26.74
N THR A 61 -0.46 -2.44 -27.11
CA THR A 61 -1.31 -1.40 -26.51
C THR A 61 -2.74 -1.49 -27.03
N GLN A 62 -2.92 -1.79 -28.32
CA GLN A 62 -4.24 -2.04 -28.89
C GLN A 62 -4.92 -3.27 -28.26
N LEU A 63 -4.20 -4.39 -28.15
CA LEU A 63 -4.70 -5.60 -27.47
C LEU A 63 -5.10 -5.32 -26.02
N LEU A 64 -4.30 -4.53 -25.30
CA LEU A 64 -4.64 -4.14 -23.94
C LEU A 64 -5.94 -3.32 -23.88
N ARG A 65 -6.13 -2.39 -24.82
CA ARG A 65 -7.35 -1.58 -24.90
C ARG A 65 -8.57 -2.45 -25.19
N GLU A 66 -8.49 -3.32 -26.20
CA GLU A 66 -9.58 -4.24 -26.55
C GLU A 66 -9.91 -5.19 -25.37
N ALA A 67 -8.89 -5.67 -24.65
CA ALA A 67 -9.08 -6.48 -23.45
C ALA A 67 -9.69 -5.69 -22.27
N GLU A 68 -9.38 -4.39 -22.12
CA GLU A 68 -10.05 -3.53 -21.14
C GLU A 68 -11.53 -3.30 -21.49
N GLU A 69 -11.85 -3.15 -22.77
CA GLU A 69 -13.23 -3.07 -23.26
C GLU A 69 -13.99 -4.38 -23.00
N GLU A 70 -13.42 -5.54 -23.35
CA GLU A 70 -14.00 -6.87 -23.03
C GLU A 70 -14.24 -7.04 -21.53
N PHE A 71 -13.26 -6.68 -20.71
CA PHE A 71 -13.38 -6.74 -19.25
C PHE A 71 -14.51 -5.83 -18.75
N TRP A 72 -14.63 -4.61 -19.28
CA TRP A 72 -15.66 -3.66 -18.89
C TRP A 72 -17.07 -4.19 -19.19
N HIS A 73 -17.26 -4.81 -20.36
CA HIS A 73 -18.55 -5.41 -20.74
C HIS A 73 -18.91 -6.64 -19.89
N SER A 74 -17.92 -7.39 -19.43
CA SER A 74 -18.12 -8.68 -18.75
C SER A 74 -17.94 -8.63 -17.22
N GLN A 75 -17.72 -7.44 -16.65
CA GLN A 75 -17.47 -7.30 -15.22
C GLN A 75 -18.70 -7.68 -14.39
N HIS A 76 -18.48 -8.42 -13.31
CA HIS A 76 -19.56 -8.72 -12.35
C HIS A 76 -20.10 -7.41 -11.73
N PRO A 77 -21.44 -7.19 -11.66
CA PRO A 77 -22.02 -5.95 -11.12
C PRO A 77 -21.66 -5.65 -9.66
N GLN A 78 -21.57 -6.70 -8.84
CA GLN A 78 -21.18 -6.61 -7.43
C GLN A 78 -20.01 -7.55 -7.17
N PRO A 79 -18.77 -7.17 -7.53
CA PRO A 79 -17.62 -8.06 -7.39
C PRO A 79 -17.38 -8.42 -5.92
N TYR A 80 -16.76 -9.56 -5.68
CA TYR A 80 -16.31 -9.92 -4.33
C TYR A 80 -15.20 -8.96 -3.89
N ILE A 81 -15.47 -8.24 -2.80
CA ILE A 81 -14.52 -7.34 -2.15
C ILE A 81 -14.20 -7.92 -0.77
N PHE A 82 -12.92 -8.05 -0.46
CA PHE A 82 -12.50 -8.53 0.85
C PHE A 82 -12.96 -7.58 1.96
N PRO A 83 -13.34 -8.09 3.16
CA PRO A 83 -13.95 -7.26 4.20
C PRO A 83 -13.16 -6.00 4.54
N ASP A 84 -11.83 -6.13 4.72
CA ASP A 84 -10.94 -5.05 5.12
C ASP A 84 -10.39 -4.22 3.94
N SER A 85 -10.71 -4.58 2.68
CA SER A 85 -10.32 -3.79 1.50
C SER A 85 -11.25 -2.61 1.28
N PRO A 86 -10.82 -1.53 0.59
CA PRO A 86 -11.71 -0.42 0.22
C PRO A 86 -12.98 -0.90 -0.49
N GLY A 87 -14.15 -0.48 0.01
CA GLY A 87 -15.47 -0.94 -0.45
C GLY A 87 -15.96 -2.26 0.17
N GLY A 88 -15.16 -2.87 1.05
CA GLY A 88 -15.52 -4.04 1.84
C GLY A 88 -16.40 -3.72 3.04
N THR A 89 -17.02 -4.74 3.62
CA THR A 89 -18.01 -4.60 4.70
C THR A 89 -17.42 -4.27 6.09
N SER A 90 -16.09 -4.38 6.25
CA SER A 90 -15.37 -3.98 7.48
C SER A 90 -14.27 -2.96 7.19
N TYR A 91 -14.29 -2.35 6.01
CA TYR A 91 -13.36 -1.27 5.67
C TYR A 91 -13.48 -0.12 6.68
N GLU A 92 -12.34 0.32 7.22
CA GLU A 92 -12.25 1.39 8.23
C GLU A 92 -13.10 1.17 9.50
N ARG A 93 -13.63 -0.04 9.73
CA ARG A 93 -14.46 -0.38 10.89
C ARG A 93 -13.78 -0.04 12.22
N TYR A 94 -12.47 -0.22 12.29
CA TYR A 94 -11.69 -0.01 13.50
C TYR A 94 -10.97 1.35 13.55
N GLU A 95 -11.18 2.23 12.57
CA GLU A 95 -10.47 3.52 12.50
C GLU A 95 -10.77 4.41 13.71
N CYS A 96 -12.01 4.38 14.21
CA CYS A 96 -12.42 5.14 15.40
C CYS A 96 -11.67 4.74 16.69
N TYR A 97 -11.03 3.57 16.72
CA TYR A 97 -10.25 3.08 17.86
C TYR A 97 -8.74 3.30 17.70
N LYS A 98 -8.30 3.79 16.53
CA LYS A 98 -6.89 4.05 16.23
C LYS A 98 -6.46 5.41 16.79
N ILE A 99 -6.38 5.48 18.12
CA ILE A 99 -5.94 6.68 18.82
C ILE A 99 -4.45 6.91 18.52
N PRO A 100 -4.06 8.11 18.06
CA PRO A 100 -2.66 8.38 17.77
C PRO A 100 -1.85 8.44 19.07
N GLU A 101 -0.59 8.01 18.99
CA GLU A 101 0.24 7.79 20.18
C GLU A 101 0.43 9.04 21.03
N TRP A 102 0.45 10.24 20.41
CA TRP A 102 0.68 11.51 21.09
C TRP A 102 -0.44 11.86 22.09
N CYS A 103 -1.65 11.29 21.96
CA CYS A 103 -2.71 11.47 22.96
C CYS A 103 -2.30 10.97 24.35
N LEU A 104 -1.42 9.97 24.43
CA LEU A 104 -0.91 9.45 25.71
C LEU A 104 -0.05 10.46 26.49
N ASP A 105 0.45 11.51 25.82
CA ASP A 105 1.19 12.58 26.50
C ASP A 105 0.25 13.45 27.35
N HIS A 106 -1.04 13.52 27.00
CA HIS A 106 -2.04 14.33 27.71
C HIS A 106 -2.69 13.64 28.91
N TRP A 107 -2.36 12.37 29.18
CA TRP A 107 -2.88 11.64 30.34
C TRP A 107 -2.46 12.30 31.66
N HIS A 108 -3.32 12.22 32.67
CA HIS A 108 -3.01 12.74 34.00
C HIS A 108 -1.89 11.90 34.65
N PRO A 109 -0.96 12.49 35.44
CA PRO A 109 0.12 11.73 36.08
C PRO A 109 -0.36 10.52 36.91
N SER A 110 -1.53 10.58 37.54
CA SER A 110 -2.10 9.44 38.26
C SER A 110 -2.45 8.26 37.36
N GLU A 111 -2.91 8.52 36.13
CA GLU A 111 -3.22 7.50 35.13
C GLU A 111 -1.94 6.92 34.54
N LYS A 112 -0.92 7.76 34.31
CA LYS A 112 0.40 7.31 33.86
C LYS A 112 1.10 6.43 34.90
N ALA A 113 0.94 6.76 36.19
CA ALA A 113 1.49 6.00 37.30
C ALA A 113 0.94 4.56 37.37
N MET A 114 -0.20 4.28 36.72
CA MET A 114 -0.73 2.92 36.59
C MET A 114 0.12 2.02 35.69
N TYR A 115 0.88 2.61 34.75
CA TYR A 115 1.70 1.88 33.78
C TYR A 115 3.17 2.37 33.76
N PRO A 116 3.89 2.25 34.90
CA PRO A 116 5.20 2.89 35.07
C PRO A 116 6.23 2.39 34.05
N ASP A 117 6.30 1.08 33.81
CA ASP A 117 7.27 0.49 32.88
C ASP A 117 7.01 0.88 31.43
N TYR A 118 5.74 1.01 31.04
CA TYR A 118 5.37 1.40 29.69
C TYR A 118 5.80 2.84 29.41
N PHE A 119 5.46 3.78 30.31
CA PHE A 119 5.85 5.18 30.16
C PHE A 119 7.37 5.37 30.28
N ALA A 120 8.05 4.63 31.15
CA ALA A 120 9.52 4.64 31.22
C ALA A 120 10.17 4.21 29.90
N LYS A 121 9.67 3.14 29.27
CA LYS A 121 10.15 2.70 27.94
C LYS A 121 9.80 3.71 26.86
N ARG A 122 8.60 4.28 26.89
CA ARG A 122 8.16 5.30 25.92
C ARG A 122 9.08 6.52 25.93
N GLU A 123 9.54 6.98 27.08
CA GLU A 123 10.49 8.11 27.16
C GLU A 123 11.81 7.81 26.45
N GLN A 124 12.27 6.54 26.46
CA GLN A 124 13.45 6.13 25.68
C GLN A 124 13.19 6.28 24.17
N TRP A 125 12.01 5.90 23.68
CA TRP A 125 11.61 6.09 22.27
C TRP A 125 11.50 7.56 21.89
N LYS A 126 10.91 8.40 22.75
CA LYS A 126 10.82 9.85 22.51
C LYS A 126 12.18 10.53 22.53
N LYS A 127 13.10 10.07 23.40
CA LYS A 127 14.50 10.50 23.39
C LYS A 127 15.18 10.13 22.07
N LEU A 128 15.07 8.88 21.65
CA LEU A 128 15.62 8.40 20.38
C LEU A 128 15.10 9.21 19.18
N ARG A 129 13.79 9.50 19.15
CA ARG A 129 13.17 10.32 18.09
C ARG A 129 13.72 11.74 18.05
N ARG A 130 13.92 12.38 19.21
CA ARG A 130 14.49 13.74 19.28
C ARG A 130 15.94 13.74 18.81
N GLU A 131 16.73 12.77 19.22
CA GLU A 131 18.14 12.64 18.85
C GLU A 131 18.34 12.31 17.36
N SER A 132 17.43 11.53 16.76
CA SER A 132 17.50 11.18 15.34
C SER A 132 17.03 12.30 14.43
N TRP A 133 16.10 13.15 14.87
CA TRP A 133 15.44 14.16 14.02
C TRP A 133 16.40 15.09 13.28
N GLU A 134 17.39 15.67 13.97
CA GLU A 134 18.33 16.59 13.34
C GLU A 134 19.19 15.90 12.28
N ARG A 135 19.58 14.64 12.52
CA ARG A 135 20.38 13.84 11.57
C ARG A 135 19.55 13.45 10.34
N GLU A 136 18.29 13.07 10.56
CA GLU A 136 17.33 12.78 9.49
C GLU A 136 17.13 13.99 8.59
N VAL A 137 16.86 15.17 9.18
CA VAL A 137 16.64 16.42 8.43
C VAL A 137 17.89 16.81 7.66
N LYS A 138 19.08 16.71 8.27
CA LYS A 138 20.34 16.98 7.59
C LYS A 138 20.56 16.03 6.41
N GLN A 139 20.32 14.73 6.59
CA GLN A 139 20.41 13.76 5.50
C GLN A 139 19.45 14.10 4.35
N LEU A 140 18.21 14.49 4.66
CA LEU A 140 17.24 14.89 3.65
C LEU A 140 17.67 16.15 2.91
N GLN A 141 18.24 17.14 3.59
CA GLN A 141 18.74 18.36 2.94
C GLN A 141 19.96 18.09 2.05
N GLU A 142 20.81 17.15 2.44
CA GLU A 142 21.99 16.74 1.67
C GLU A 142 21.63 15.90 0.44
N GLU A 143 20.64 14.99 0.55
CA GLU A 143 20.26 14.07 -0.54
C GLU A 143 19.17 14.65 -1.47
N THR A 144 18.39 15.64 -1.02
CA THR A 144 17.35 16.26 -1.85
C THR A 144 17.97 17.19 -2.90
N PRO A 145 17.61 17.06 -4.19
CA PRO A 145 18.07 17.99 -5.22
C PRO A 145 17.66 19.45 -4.92
N PRO A 146 18.40 20.46 -5.43
CA PRO A 146 18.07 21.87 -5.21
C PRO A 146 16.67 22.28 -5.65
N ASP A 147 16.16 21.65 -6.72
CA ASP A 147 14.80 21.89 -7.26
C ASP A 147 13.69 21.18 -6.44
N GLY A 148 14.05 20.55 -5.31
CA GLY A 148 13.16 19.76 -4.48
C GLY A 148 13.12 18.27 -4.84
N PRO A 149 12.36 17.46 -4.07
CA PRO A 149 12.25 16.03 -4.30
C PRO A 149 11.46 15.73 -5.57
N LYS A 150 12.01 14.89 -6.46
CA LYS A 150 11.36 14.49 -7.72
C LYS A 150 10.28 13.41 -7.54
N THR A 151 10.30 12.71 -6.41
CA THR A 151 9.38 11.60 -6.07
C THR A 151 9.11 11.60 -4.58
N GLU A 152 8.04 10.94 -4.14
CA GLU A 152 7.69 10.78 -2.71
C GLU A 152 8.58 9.73 -1.97
N ALA A 153 9.52 9.09 -2.66
CA ALA A 153 10.39 8.08 -2.06
C ALA A 153 11.42 8.72 -1.11
N LEU A 154 11.45 8.22 0.13
CA LEU A 154 12.43 8.64 1.14
C LEU A 154 13.69 7.77 1.06
N PRO A 155 14.89 8.34 1.27
CA PRO A 155 16.12 7.56 1.28
C PRO A 155 16.22 6.70 2.56
N PRO A 156 16.92 5.56 2.52
CA PRO A 156 17.22 4.78 3.72
C PRO A 156 18.29 5.46 4.57
N ALA A 157 18.45 5.04 5.84
CA ALA A 157 19.58 5.45 6.66
C ALA A 157 20.91 5.01 6.03
N ARG A 158 21.90 5.92 5.95
CA ARG A 158 23.19 5.65 5.29
C ARG A 158 24.32 5.25 6.25
N LYS A 159 24.24 5.68 7.51
CA LYS A 159 25.29 5.48 8.51
C LYS A 159 24.81 4.56 9.61
N ALA A 160 25.76 3.82 10.20
CA ALA A 160 25.46 2.98 11.35
C ALA A 160 25.02 3.85 12.54
N GLY A 161 23.91 3.48 13.18
CA GLY A 161 23.34 4.22 14.31
C GLY A 161 22.37 5.35 13.94
N ASP A 162 22.22 5.67 12.64
CA ASP A 162 21.17 6.57 12.17
C ASP A 162 19.87 5.80 11.88
N LEU A 163 18.74 6.50 12.01
CA LEU A 163 17.41 5.97 11.69
C LEU A 163 16.93 6.53 10.35
N PRO A 164 16.09 5.79 9.60
CA PRO A 164 15.56 6.28 8.33
C PRO A 164 14.80 7.60 8.51
N PRO A 165 14.93 8.57 7.60
CA PRO A 165 14.22 9.84 7.71
C PRO A 165 12.70 9.68 7.75
N LEU A 166 12.05 10.50 8.58
CA LEU A 166 10.59 10.55 8.78
C LEU A 166 9.97 9.23 9.28
N TRP A 167 10.74 8.34 9.89
CA TRP A 167 10.29 7.01 10.30
C TRP A 167 9.15 6.98 11.35
N TRP A 168 9.01 8.01 12.18
CA TRP A 168 8.17 7.96 13.40
C TRP A 168 6.73 7.55 13.12
N HIS A 169 6.02 8.29 12.29
CA HIS A 169 4.60 8.03 11.99
C HIS A 169 4.36 6.67 11.33
N ILE A 170 5.35 6.12 10.62
CA ILE A 170 5.27 4.79 10.01
C ILE A 170 5.40 3.71 11.09
N VAL A 171 6.35 3.88 12.02
CA VAL A 171 6.65 2.90 13.06
C VAL A 171 5.66 2.96 14.22
N THR A 172 5.22 4.15 14.62
CA THR A 172 4.30 4.37 15.74
C THR A 172 2.84 4.47 15.31
N ARG A 173 2.52 4.10 14.06
CA ARG A 173 1.15 4.01 13.60
C ARG A 173 0.31 3.10 14.52
N PRO A 174 -0.96 3.44 14.78
CA PRO A 174 -1.85 2.56 15.52
C PRO A 174 -1.93 1.18 14.87
N ARG A 175 -2.14 0.14 15.69
CA ARG A 175 -2.37 -1.21 15.17
C ARG A 175 -3.65 -1.24 14.34
N GLU A 176 -3.70 -2.12 13.34
CA GLU A 176 -4.90 -2.28 12.49
C GLU A 176 -6.13 -2.72 13.31
N ARG A 177 -5.89 -3.52 14.35
CA ARG A 177 -6.89 -4.00 15.31
C ARG A 177 -6.41 -3.64 16.71
N PRO A 178 -6.75 -2.45 17.22
CA PRO A 178 -6.41 -2.02 18.58
C PRO A 178 -7.41 -2.53 19.64
N MET A 179 -8.44 -3.27 19.20
CA MET A 179 -9.37 -4.05 20.04
C MET A 179 -8.83 -5.43 20.40
#